data_AF-A0A3P6S3E5-F1
#
_entry.id   AF-A0A3P6S3E5-F1
#
_cell.length_a   1.000
_cell.length_b   1.000
_cell.length_c   1.000
_cell.angle_alpha   90.00
_cell.angle_beta   90.00
_cell.angle_gamma   90.00
#
_symmetry.space_group_name_H-M   'P 1'
#
loop_
_entity.id
_entity.type
_entity.pdbx_description
1 polymer ?
#
loop_
_entity_poly.entity_id
_entity_poly.type
_entity_poly.pdbx_seq_one_letter_code
_entity_poly.pdbx_strand_id
1 'polypeptide(L)'
;MSEVIRYLCDSFKPLVTDDEYERVENCTDAELTKALLSKKFQLATNPKKRPSTIRVDNIKRMNNGFGLGIEHKTSPPIAYANLKNPELVEAQRRLSKLRRSQSSLNSGQSEREQLEDINALLKRISELKQQRASALNAIRIIPCTGFYATGLYADITAHILLLVLAVKHARFHWSLLEFEKIIGHNFINRTLIELAFTHPSYKNDFGTNVDHVKTALTNCSFRRYAPFTENNEKKKGFRNLMHIMAQSGSSSAGLSKIAHNERLEYLGDAVVELVVSSRLFFILPHQEEGGLATYRSALVQNRNLAALGKKLHLGDWMMYAHGIDLCDEEDFRKSLANTFEAVLAALYLDAGIEECDR
;
A
#
# COMPACT_ATOMS: atom_id res chain seq x y z
N MET A 1 -26.75 0.07 22.98
CA MET A 1 -25.88 -1.13 23.02
C MET A 1 -26.63 -2.38 23.45
N SER A 2 -27.51 -2.32 24.47
CA SER A 2 -28.36 -3.45 24.89
C SER A 2 -29.15 -4.11 23.75
N GLU A 3 -29.83 -3.31 22.92
CA GLU A 3 -30.60 -3.81 21.77
C GLU A 3 -29.73 -4.49 20.71
N VAL A 4 -28.50 -4.00 20.49
CA VAL A 4 -27.56 -4.61 19.55
C VAL A 4 -27.12 -5.98 20.04
N ILE A 5 -26.85 -6.11 21.35
CA ILE A 5 -26.49 -7.40 21.95
C ILE A 5 -27.67 -8.37 21.86
N ARG A 6 -28.88 -7.91 22.17
CA ARG A 6 -30.09 -8.73 22.04
C ARG A 6 -30.27 -9.23 20.60
N TYR A 7 -30.14 -8.33 19.62
CA TYR A 7 -30.16 -8.68 18.20
C TYR A 7 -29.12 -9.73 17.83
N LEU A 8 -27.87 -9.59 18.31
CA LEU A 8 -26.80 -10.55 18.04
C LEU A 8 -27.09 -11.92 18.66
N CYS A 9 -27.62 -11.98 19.88
CA CYS A 9 -28.04 -13.21 20.52
C CYS A 9 -29.19 -13.89 19.74
N ASP A 10 -30.19 -13.12 19.31
CA ASP A 10 -31.35 -13.63 18.57
C ASP A 10 -30.97 -14.10 17.16
N SER A 11 -29.98 -13.45 16.55
CA SER A 11 -29.49 -13.76 15.21
C SER A 11 -28.50 -14.93 15.18
N PHE A 12 -27.89 -15.27 16.31
CA PHE A 12 -26.91 -16.35 16.40
C PHE A 12 -27.57 -17.73 16.34
N LYS A 13 -27.82 -18.22 15.12
CA LYS A 13 -28.47 -19.50 14.83
C LYS A 13 -27.66 -20.29 13.80
N PRO A 14 -27.87 -21.61 13.67
CA PRO A 14 -27.31 -22.37 12.55
C PRO A 14 -27.61 -21.68 11.21
N LEU A 15 -26.62 -21.61 10.32
CA LEU A 15 -26.75 -20.88 9.06
C LEU A 15 -27.93 -21.40 8.23
N VAL A 16 -28.15 -22.72 8.24
CA VAL A 16 -29.35 -23.35 7.73
C VAL A 16 -29.88 -24.23 8.86
N THR A 17 -31.13 -24.00 9.25
CA THR A 17 -31.83 -24.84 10.23
C THR A 17 -32.33 -26.11 9.56
N ASP A 18 -32.54 -27.18 10.32
CA ASP A 18 -32.97 -28.47 9.78
C ASP A 18 -34.35 -28.34 9.07
N ASP A 19 -35.27 -27.55 9.63
CA ASP A 19 -36.56 -27.23 9.01
C ASP A 19 -36.43 -26.52 7.65
N GLU A 20 -35.48 -25.58 7.53
CA GLU A 20 -35.20 -24.89 6.26
C GLU A 20 -34.53 -25.83 5.26
N TYR A 21 -33.72 -26.76 5.73
CA TYR A 21 -33.09 -27.76 4.87
C TYR A 21 -34.16 -28.66 4.23
N GLU A 22 -35.08 -29.22 5.02
CA GLU A 22 -36.16 -30.10 4.53
C GLU A 22 -37.07 -29.40 3.51
N ARG A 23 -37.42 -28.13 3.76
CA ARG A 23 -38.26 -27.34 2.84
C ARG A 23 -37.61 -27.10 1.49
N VAL A 24 -36.28 -27.02 1.46
CA VAL A 24 -35.51 -26.57 0.29
C VAL A 24 -34.85 -27.74 -0.46
N GLU A 25 -34.80 -28.92 0.15
CA GLU A 25 -34.25 -30.16 -0.43
C GLU A 25 -34.96 -30.58 -1.73
N ASN A 26 -36.25 -30.27 -1.87
CA ASN A 26 -37.04 -30.63 -3.06
C ASN A 26 -37.31 -29.45 -4.02
N CYS A 27 -36.85 -28.23 -3.71
CA CYS A 27 -37.06 -27.06 -4.55
C CYS A 27 -36.09 -26.97 -5.73
N THR A 28 -36.44 -26.18 -6.74
CA THR A 28 -35.50 -25.83 -7.82
C THR A 28 -34.38 -24.91 -7.32
N ASP A 29 -33.23 -24.88 -8.00
CA ASP A 29 -32.09 -24.01 -7.61
C ASP A 29 -32.45 -22.51 -7.58
N ALA A 30 -33.38 -22.08 -8.45
CA ALA A 30 -33.88 -20.71 -8.49
C ALA A 30 -34.73 -20.38 -7.25
N GLU A 31 -35.59 -21.31 -6.84
CA GLU A 31 -36.41 -21.19 -5.63
C GLU A 31 -35.57 -21.25 -4.36
N LEU A 32 -34.55 -22.13 -4.32
CA LEU A 32 -33.53 -22.19 -3.26
C LEU A 32 -32.85 -20.82 -3.08
N THR A 33 -32.41 -20.21 -4.18
CA THR A 33 -31.74 -18.90 -4.15
C THR A 33 -32.68 -17.80 -3.64
N LYS A 34 -33.97 -17.86 -4.02
CA LYS A 34 -34.98 -16.90 -3.57
C LYS A 34 -35.33 -17.08 -2.09
N ALA A 35 -35.45 -18.32 -1.62
CA ALA A 35 -35.76 -18.66 -0.24
C ALA A 35 -34.64 -18.22 0.72
N LEU A 36 -33.37 -18.33 0.30
CA LEU A 36 -32.20 -17.99 1.12
C LEU A 36 -31.63 -16.60 0.83
N LEU A 37 -32.38 -15.74 0.15
CA LEU A 37 -31.94 -14.38 -0.21
C LEU A 37 -31.59 -13.53 1.03
N SER A 38 -32.29 -13.73 2.14
CA SER A 38 -32.07 -13.03 3.41
C SER A 38 -30.68 -13.29 4.00
N LYS A 39 -30.10 -14.45 3.71
CA LYS A 39 -28.79 -14.89 4.21
C LYS A 39 -27.63 -14.45 3.33
N LYS A 40 -27.94 -13.85 2.17
CA LYS A 40 -26.94 -13.35 1.23
C LYS A 40 -26.13 -12.21 1.87
N PHE A 41 -24.82 -12.26 1.69
CA PHE A 41 -23.83 -11.33 2.24
C PHE A 41 -23.72 -11.28 3.77
N GLN A 42 -24.40 -12.19 4.48
CA GLN A 42 -24.14 -12.38 5.90
C GLN A 42 -22.78 -13.04 6.13
N LEU A 43 -22.25 -12.80 7.32
CA LEU A 43 -21.06 -13.47 7.82
C LEU A 43 -21.46 -14.76 8.55
N ALA A 44 -20.93 -15.87 8.09
CA ALA A 44 -21.10 -17.17 8.70
C ALA A 44 -19.81 -17.55 9.43
N THR A 45 -19.92 -18.00 10.68
CA THR A 45 -18.78 -18.37 11.51
C THR A 45 -18.82 -19.85 11.89
N ASN A 46 -17.65 -20.49 11.87
CA ASN A 46 -17.42 -21.84 12.36
C ASN A 46 -16.10 -21.84 13.15
N PRO A 47 -16.17 -21.89 14.49
CA PRO A 47 -14.98 -21.86 15.35
C PRO A 47 -14.00 -23.03 15.11
N LYS A 48 -14.46 -24.14 14.53
CA LYS A 48 -13.65 -25.34 14.29
C LYS A 48 -12.85 -25.28 12.98
N LYS A 49 -13.12 -24.30 12.11
CA LYS A 49 -12.50 -24.18 10.78
C LYS A 49 -11.57 -22.96 10.71
N ARG A 50 -10.62 -23.01 9.76
CA ARG A 50 -9.76 -21.88 9.39
C ARG A 50 -9.90 -21.65 7.87
N PRO A 51 -10.34 -20.46 7.41
CA PRO A 51 -10.78 -19.31 8.19
C PRO A 51 -12.06 -19.62 9.00
N SER A 52 -12.18 -18.99 10.17
CA SER A 52 -13.32 -19.20 11.07
C SER A 52 -14.58 -18.53 10.55
N THR A 53 -14.47 -17.32 10.01
CA THR A 53 -15.59 -16.56 9.48
C THR A 53 -15.44 -16.34 7.98
N ILE A 54 -16.52 -16.57 7.24
CA ILE A 54 -16.60 -16.38 5.79
C ILE A 54 -17.90 -15.66 5.42
N ARG A 55 -17.87 -14.88 4.34
CA ARG A 55 -19.08 -14.28 3.77
C ARG A 55 -19.83 -15.31 2.92
N VAL A 56 -21.15 -15.34 3.09
CA VAL A 56 -22.06 -16.15 2.27
C VAL A 56 -22.44 -15.34 1.01
N ASP A 57 -21.89 -15.66 -0.16
CA ASP A 57 -22.31 -14.99 -1.42
C ASP A 57 -23.58 -15.58 -1.99
N ASN A 58 -23.69 -16.91 -1.88
CA ASN A 58 -24.86 -17.67 -2.25
C ASN A 58 -24.83 -19.02 -1.54
N ILE A 59 -25.94 -19.77 -1.59
CA ILE A 59 -26.01 -21.14 -1.10
C ILE A 59 -26.45 -22.01 -2.27
N LYS A 60 -25.70 -23.09 -2.53
CA LYS A 60 -25.94 -24.03 -3.63
C LYS A 60 -25.91 -25.46 -3.13
N ARG A 61 -26.49 -26.37 -3.89
CA ARG A 61 -26.35 -27.81 -3.67
C ARG A 61 -24.91 -28.24 -3.97
N MET A 62 -24.38 -29.15 -3.17
CA MET A 62 -23.04 -29.68 -3.40
C MET A 62 -23.02 -30.62 -4.62
N ASN A 63 -21.90 -30.64 -5.35
CA ASN A 63 -21.72 -31.50 -6.53
C ASN A 63 -21.87 -33.00 -6.22
N ASN A 64 -21.68 -33.39 -4.96
CA ASN A 64 -21.79 -34.78 -4.50
C ASN A 64 -23.26 -35.20 -4.21
N GLY A 65 -24.23 -34.32 -4.48
CA GLY A 65 -25.67 -34.59 -4.32
C GLY A 65 -26.20 -34.48 -2.87
N PHE A 66 -25.33 -34.61 -1.87
CA PHE A 66 -25.71 -34.53 -0.45
C PHE A 66 -25.34 -33.18 0.16
N GLY A 67 -26.34 -32.44 0.63
CA GLY A 67 -26.17 -31.26 1.46
C GLY A 67 -26.03 -29.93 0.71
N LEU A 68 -26.18 -28.85 1.47
CA LEU A 68 -25.99 -27.48 1.02
C LEU A 68 -24.55 -27.01 1.26
N GLY A 69 -24.05 -26.23 0.32
CA GLY A 69 -22.75 -25.58 0.37
C GLY A 69 -22.86 -24.07 0.21
N ILE A 70 -22.05 -23.36 0.98
CA ILE A 70 -21.80 -21.94 0.88
C ILE A 70 -20.95 -21.71 -0.37
N GLU A 71 -21.52 -21.04 -1.37
CA GLU A 71 -20.78 -20.49 -2.49
C GLU A 71 -20.03 -19.26 -1.97
N HIS A 72 -18.71 -19.37 -1.85
CA HIS A 72 -17.84 -18.28 -1.42
C HIS A 72 -16.91 -17.89 -2.56
N LYS A 73 -17.07 -16.66 -3.06
CA LYS A 73 -16.27 -16.12 -4.16
C LYS A 73 -15.05 -15.41 -3.58
N THR A 74 -14.04 -16.18 -3.20
CA THR A 74 -12.75 -15.62 -2.75
C THR A 74 -12.12 -14.80 -3.87
N SER A 75 -11.64 -13.61 -3.55
CA SER A 75 -10.61 -12.96 -4.38
C SER A 75 -9.27 -13.29 -3.72
N PRO A 76 -8.37 -14.08 -4.32
CA PRO A 76 -7.06 -14.34 -3.71
C PRO A 76 -6.25 -13.03 -3.60
N PRO A 77 -5.44 -12.84 -2.54
CA PRO A 77 -4.63 -11.64 -2.42
C PRO A 77 -3.64 -11.54 -3.58
N ILE A 78 -3.64 -10.41 -4.28
CA ILE A 78 -2.87 -10.16 -5.51
C ILE A 78 -1.35 -10.40 -5.31
N ALA A 79 -0.84 -10.10 -4.10
CA ALA A 79 0.57 -10.27 -3.74
C ALA A 79 1.06 -11.72 -3.92
N TYR A 80 0.26 -12.71 -3.53
CA TYR A 80 0.62 -14.13 -3.71
C TYR A 80 0.33 -14.64 -5.11
N ALA A 81 -0.47 -13.92 -5.88
CA ALA A 81 -0.87 -14.34 -7.21
C ALA A 81 0.23 -14.05 -8.24
N ASN A 82 0.93 -12.90 -8.16
CA ASN A 82 2.00 -12.54 -9.11
C ASN A 82 3.36 -13.17 -8.79
N LEU A 83 3.70 -13.35 -7.50
CA LEU A 83 5.01 -13.86 -7.09
C LEU A 83 5.22 -15.37 -7.34
N LYS A 84 4.15 -16.15 -7.58
CA LYS A 84 4.25 -17.61 -7.67
C LYS A 84 4.53 -18.19 -9.06
N ASN A 85 4.44 -17.41 -10.15
CA ASN A 85 4.75 -17.94 -11.48
C ASN A 85 6.04 -17.31 -12.04
N PRO A 86 7.20 -17.98 -11.87
CA PRO A 86 8.48 -17.48 -12.37
C PRO A 86 8.46 -17.28 -13.89
N GLU A 87 7.76 -18.15 -14.64
CA GLU A 87 7.65 -18.05 -16.10
C GLU A 87 6.97 -16.75 -16.55
N LEU A 88 5.91 -16.32 -15.84
CA LEU A 88 5.19 -15.09 -16.18
C LEU A 88 6.05 -13.85 -15.92
N VAL A 89 6.81 -13.84 -14.82
CA VAL A 89 7.73 -12.74 -14.48
C VAL A 89 8.88 -12.69 -15.49
N GLU A 90 9.44 -13.83 -15.85
CA GLU A 90 10.51 -13.94 -16.84
C GLU A 90 10.05 -13.50 -18.24
N ALA A 91 8.89 -14.00 -18.70
CA ALA A 91 8.32 -13.61 -19.99
C ALA A 91 8.07 -12.10 -20.07
N GLN A 92 7.55 -11.48 -18.99
CA GLN A 92 7.36 -10.03 -18.92
C GLN A 92 8.68 -9.25 -18.93
N ARG A 93 9.71 -9.74 -18.22
CA ARG A 93 11.06 -9.15 -18.25
C ARG A 93 11.65 -9.23 -19.66
N ARG A 94 11.56 -10.39 -20.33
CA ARG A 94 12.03 -10.57 -21.71
C ARG A 94 11.33 -9.66 -22.70
N LEU A 95 9.99 -9.55 -22.62
CA LEU A 95 9.19 -8.61 -23.41
C LEU A 95 9.65 -7.16 -23.20
N SER A 96 9.92 -6.76 -21.95
CA SER A 96 10.37 -5.40 -21.64
C SER A 96 11.76 -5.08 -22.20
N LYS A 97 12.66 -6.08 -22.28
CA LYS A 97 13.99 -5.94 -22.90
C LYS A 97 13.86 -5.80 -24.42
N LEU A 98 13.08 -6.67 -25.07
CA LEU A 98 12.85 -6.64 -26.53
C LEU A 98 12.18 -5.33 -26.98
N ARG A 99 11.22 -4.81 -26.21
CA ARG A 99 10.60 -3.49 -26.50
C ARG A 99 11.56 -2.30 -26.37
N ARG A 100 12.67 -2.45 -25.64
CA ARG A 100 13.71 -1.41 -25.55
C ARG A 100 14.70 -1.51 -26.71
N SER A 101 15.06 -2.72 -27.13
CA SER A 101 15.95 -2.92 -28.29
C SER A 101 15.28 -2.49 -29.60
N GLN A 102 13.96 -2.68 -29.73
CA GLN A 102 13.21 -2.28 -30.93
C GLN A 102 13.38 -0.79 -31.30
N SER A 103 13.50 0.11 -30.31
CA SER A 103 13.71 1.53 -30.61
C SER A 103 15.12 1.90 -31.09
N SER A 104 16.06 0.96 -31.11
CA SER A 104 17.48 1.20 -31.41
C SER A 104 17.95 0.52 -32.70
N LEU A 105 17.09 -0.17 -33.44
CA LEU A 105 17.47 -1.01 -34.58
C LEU A 105 17.01 -0.41 -35.92
N ASN A 106 17.95 -0.37 -36.87
CA ASN A 106 17.74 -0.07 -38.28
C ASN A 106 18.13 -1.32 -39.11
N SER A 107 17.21 -2.26 -39.34
CA SER A 107 17.30 -3.28 -40.41
C SER A 107 16.07 -4.19 -40.47
N GLY A 108 15.44 -4.32 -41.64
CA GLY A 108 14.10 -4.90 -41.79
C GLY A 108 13.96 -6.43 -41.66
N GLN A 109 15.03 -7.22 -41.76
CA GLN A 109 14.96 -8.68 -41.57
C GLN A 109 15.01 -9.08 -40.09
N SER A 110 15.93 -8.49 -39.31
CA SER A 110 16.00 -8.72 -37.85
C SER A 110 14.76 -8.19 -37.11
N GLU A 111 14.13 -7.15 -37.66
CA GLU A 111 12.91 -6.57 -37.09
C GLU A 111 11.69 -7.51 -37.18
N ARG A 112 11.55 -8.27 -38.29
CA ARG A 112 10.46 -9.26 -38.45
C ARG A 112 10.58 -10.40 -37.45
N GLU A 113 11.76 -10.97 -37.29
CA GLU A 113 12.02 -12.04 -36.32
C GLU A 113 11.74 -11.56 -34.88
N GLN A 114 12.14 -10.33 -34.55
CA GLN A 114 11.85 -9.75 -33.24
C GLN A 114 10.35 -9.48 -33.02
N LEU A 115 9.63 -9.07 -34.06
CA LEU A 115 8.17 -8.88 -34.01
C LEU A 115 7.45 -10.21 -33.77
N GLU A 116 7.89 -11.29 -34.42
CA GLU A 116 7.36 -12.64 -34.21
C GLU A 116 7.61 -13.12 -32.77
N ASP A 117 8.83 -12.94 -32.26
CA ASP A 117 9.18 -13.25 -30.87
C ASP A 117 8.34 -12.45 -29.86
N ILE A 118 8.11 -11.15 -30.11
CA ILE A 118 7.27 -10.30 -29.27
C ILE A 118 5.82 -10.82 -29.27
N ASN A 119 5.28 -11.16 -30.45
CA ASN A 119 3.92 -11.66 -30.58
C ASN A 119 3.75 -13.02 -29.91
N ALA A 120 4.74 -13.91 -30.04
CA ALA A 120 4.77 -15.20 -29.35
C ALA A 120 4.79 -15.02 -27.82
N LEU A 121 5.63 -14.11 -27.31
CA LEU A 121 5.67 -13.79 -25.88
C LEU A 121 4.36 -13.15 -25.37
N LEU A 122 3.75 -12.26 -26.16
CA LEU A 122 2.46 -11.66 -25.81
C LEU A 122 1.35 -12.72 -25.72
N LYS A 123 1.31 -13.66 -26.67
CA LYS A 123 0.38 -14.79 -26.66
C LYS A 123 0.63 -15.70 -25.45
N ARG A 124 1.89 -16.04 -25.16
CA ARG A 124 2.22 -16.84 -23.98
C ARG A 124 1.81 -16.14 -22.67
N ILE A 125 2.02 -14.82 -22.58
CA ILE A 125 1.60 -14.03 -21.42
C ILE A 125 0.08 -14.00 -21.29
N SER A 126 -0.67 -13.88 -22.38
CA SER A 126 -2.14 -13.89 -22.33
C SER A 126 -2.67 -15.26 -21.90
N GLU A 127 -2.11 -16.35 -22.42
CA GLU A 127 -2.44 -17.72 -22.01
C GLU A 127 -2.19 -17.95 -20.51
N LEU A 128 -0.98 -17.60 -20.03
CA LEU A 128 -0.63 -17.72 -18.60
C LEU A 128 -1.54 -16.87 -17.72
N LYS A 129 -1.95 -15.68 -18.18
CA LYS A 129 -2.92 -14.83 -17.48
C LYS A 129 -4.32 -15.44 -17.47
N GLN A 130 -4.76 -16.07 -18.57
CA GLN A 130 -6.09 -16.66 -18.69
C GLN A 130 -6.21 -17.92 -17.81
N GLN A 131 -5.25 -18.84 -17.88
CA GLN A 131 -5.18 -20.01 -17.01
C GLN A 131 -5.24 -19.60 -15.53
N ARG A 132 -4.53 -18.52 -15.19
CA ARG A 132 -4.51 -17.95 -13.85
C ARG A 132 -5.83 -17.27 -13.48
N ALA A 133 -6.47 -16.51 -14.38
CA ALA A 133 -7.76 -15.88 -14.11
C ALA A 133 -8.83 -16.93 -13.75
N SER A 134 -8.82 -18.07 -14.45
CA SER A 134 -9.71 -19.19 -14.16
C SER A 134 -9.44 -19.80 -12.77
N ALA A 135 -8.17 -19.97 -12.39
CA ALA A 135 -7.80 -20.49 -11.07
C ALA A 135 -8.08 -19.49 -9.92
N LEU A 136 -7.87 -18.19 -10.13
CA LEU A 136 -8.07 -17.16 -9.10
C LEU A 136 -9.55 -16.83 -8.86
N ASN A 137 -10.36 -16.86 -9.91
CA ASN A 137 -11.80 -16.61 -9.83
C ASN A 137 -12.62 -17.86 -9.53
N ALA A 138 -11.94 -18.98 -9.23
CA ALA A 138 -12.59 -20.24 -8.91
C ALA A 138 -13.50 -20.06 -7.70
N ILE A 139 -14.79 -20.26 -7.94
CA ILE A 139 -15.83 -20.22 -6.92
C ILE A 139 -15.63 -21.45 -6.04
N ARG A 140 -15.48 -21.24 -4.72
CA ARG A 140 -15.34 -22.34 -3.77
C ARG A 140 -16.69 -22.64 -3.14
N ILE A 141 -17.07 -23.91 -3.15
CA ILE A 141 -18.27 -24.39 -2.45
C ILE A 141 -17.80 -25.06 -1.16
N ILE A 142 -18.19 -24.49 -0.03
CA ILE A 142 -17.81 -24.95 1.31
C ILE A 142 -19.04 -25.55 1.99
N PRO A 143 -18.98 -26.75 2.60
CA PRO A 143 -20.14 -27.34 3.27
C PRO A 143 -20.72 -26.42 4.36
N CYS A 144 -22.05 -26.23 4.37
CA CYS A 144 -22.76 -25.40 5.36
C CYS A 144 -22.70 -25.98 6.79
N THR A 145 -22.37 -27.27 6.93
CA THR A 145 -22.37 -27.99 8.21
C THR A 145 -21.47 -27.30 9.25
N GLY A 146 -22.07 -26.98 10.40
CA GLY A 146 -21.39 -26.37 11.55
C GLY A 146 -21.11 -24.86 11.41
N PHE A 147 -21.65 -24.19 10.40
CA PHE A 147 -21.62 -22.72 10.31
C PHE A 147 -22.84 -22.11 11.01
N TYR A 148 -22.60 -21.02 11.73
CA TYR A 148 -23.60 -20.21 12.41
C TYR A 148 -23.70 -18.85 11.73
N ALA A 149 -24.91 -18.35 11.53
CA ALA A 149 -25.15 -16.98 11.10
C ALA A 149 -24.87 -16.04 12.28
N THR A 150 -24.10 -14.97 12.07
CA THR A 150 -23.79 -14.02 13.15
C THR A 150 -24.76 -12.85 13.23
N GLY A 151 -25.64 -12.68 12.24
CA GLY A 151 -26.46 -11.46 12.07
C GLY A 151 -25.69 -10.25 11.55
N LEU A 152 -24.36 -10.36 11.39
CA LEU A 152 -23.54 -9.29 10.82
C LEU A 152 -23.40 -9.47 9.31
N TYR A 153 -23.37 -8.35 8.59
CA TYR A 153 -23.21 -8.31 7.15
C TYR A 153 -21.81 -7.84 6.75
N ALA A 154 -21.46 -8.10 5.49
CA ALA A 154 -20.15 -7.80 4.92
C ALA A 154 -19.80 -6.29 4.88
N ASP A 155 -20.79 -5.40 4.93
CA ASP A 155 -20.65 -3.94 4.97
C ASP A 155 -19.92 -3.46 6.23
N ILE A 156 -20.24 -4.04 7.39
CA ILE A 156 -19.61 -3.70 8.67
C ILE A 156 -18.10 -3.96 8.61
N THR A 157 -17.67 -5.02 7.92
CA THR A 157 -16.23 -5.35 7.83
C THR A 157 -15.43 -4.27 7.11
N ALA A 158 -16.00 -3.60 6.10
CA ALA A 158 -15.32 -2.52 5.40
C ALA A 158 -15.13 -1.29 6.32
N HIS A 159 -16.13 -0.98 7.13
CA HIS A 159 -16.06 0.13 8.11
C HIS A 159 -15.02 -0.15 9.20
N ILE A 160 -14.95 -1.39 9.70
CA ILE A 160 -13.95 -1.78 10.70
C ILE A 160 -12.53 -1.57 10.17
N LEU A 161 -12.25 -1.97 8.93
CA LEU A 161 -10.92 -1.79 8.34
C LEU A 161 -10.56 -0.32 8.12
N LEU A 162 -11.54 0.53 7.78
CA LEU A 162 -11.34 1.98 7.72
C LEU A 162 -11.07 2.58 9.10
N LEU A 163 -11.73 2.07 10.14
CA LEU A 163 -11.52 2.52 11.51
C LEU A 163 -10.08 2.24 11.98
N VAL A 164 -9.51 1.09 11.63
CA VAL A 164 -8.11 0.78 11.94
C VAL A 164 -7.16 1.83 11.34
N LEU A 165 -7.42 2.24 10.10
CA LEU A 165 -6.65 3.30 9.43
C LEU A 165 -6.83 4.66 10.12
N ALA A 166 -8.07 5.01 10.49
CA ALA A 166 -8.36 6.26 11.18
C ALA A 166 -7.67 6.33 12.56
N VAL A 167 -7.69 5.24 13.33
CA VAL A 167 -7.00 5.15 14.62
C VAL A 167 -5.50 5.28 14.45
N LYS A 168 -4.91 4.63 13.43
CA LYS A 168 -3.48 4.78 13.11
C LYS A 168 -3.13 6.25 12.84
N HIS A 169 -3.89 6.91 11.97
CA HIS A 169 -3.67 8.32 11.62
C HIS A 169 -3.80 9.22 12.86
N ALA A 170 -4.86 9.06 13.66
CA ALA A 170 -5.04 9.84 14.88
C ALA A 170 -3.89 9.66 15.88
N ARG A 171 -3.44 8.41 16.10
CA ARG A 171 -2.30 8.11 16.98
C ARG A 171 -1.00 8.73 16.49
N PHE A 172 -0.77 8.70 15.17
CA PHE A 172 0.41 9.32 14.57
C PHE A 172 0.40 10.84 14.79
N HIS A 173 -0.72 11.52 14.51
CA HIS A 173 -0.85 12.95 14.77
C HIS A 173 -0.73 13.32 16.25
N TRP A 174 -1.21 12.48 17.17
CA TRP A 174 -0.92 12.67 18.61
C TRP A 174 0.54 12.51 18.96
N SER A 175 1.26 11.58 18.31
CA SER A 175 2.72 11.44 18.50
C SER A 175 3.50 12.64 17.96
N LEU A 176 3.01 13.28 16.89
CA LEU A 176 3.62 14.49 16.34
C LEU A 176 3.51 15.69 17.30
N LEU A 177 2.49 15.75 18.16
CA LEU A 177 2.40 16.79 19.19
C LEU A 177 3.56 16.72 20.19
N GLU A 178 4.10 15.52 20.45
CA GLU A 178 5.26 15.38 21.32
C GLU A 178 6.55 15.80 20.60
N PHE A 179 6.65 15.46 19.31
CA PHE A 179 7.75 15.90 18.45
C PHE A 179 7.83 17.44 18.35
N GLU A 180 6.71 18.12 18.19
CA GLU A 180 6.64 19.59 18.17
C GLU A 180 7.17 20.24 19.46
N LYS A 181 6.92 19.61 20.61
CA LYS A 181 7.49 20.08 21.89
C LYS A 181 9.01 19.92 21.93
N ILE A 182 9.54 18.86 21.33
CA ILE A 182 10.98 18.61 21.27
C ILE A 182 11.67 19.66 20.38
N ILE A 183 11.08 20.01 19.24
CA ILE A 183 11.60 21.05 18.35
C ILE A 183 11.35 22.46 18.89
N GLY A 184 10.27 22.66 19.65
CA GLY A 184 9.86 23.99 20.09
C GLY A 184 9.24 24.82 18.97
N HIS A 185 8.62 24.17 17.97
CA HIS A 185 7.85 24.78 16.88
C HIS A 185 6.54 24.02 16.68
N ASN A 186 5.44 24.75 16.47
CA ASN A 186 4.13 24.17 16.20
C ASN A 186 3.82 24.31 14.70
N PHE A 187 3.68 23.19 13.99
CA PHE A 187 3.41 23.23 12.56
C PHE A 187 1.96 23.66 12.28
N ILE A 188 1.80 24.65 11.40
CA ILE A 188 0.48 25.08 10.92
C ILE A 188 -0.07 23.99 10.00
N ASN A 189 0.77 23.49 9.07
CA ASN A 189 0.38 22.44 8.15
C ASN A 189 0.80 21.04 8.63
N ARG A 190 -0.14 20.33 9.27
CA ARG A 190 0.04 18.95 9.74
C ARG A 190 0.37 17.94 8.64
N THR A 191 -0.18 18.13 7.44
CA THR A 191 0.07 17.22 6.32
C THR A 191 1.50 17.32 5.80
N LEU A 192 2.13 18.49 5.98
CA LEU A 192 3.50 18.74 5.55
C LEU A 192 4.50 17.98 6.42
N ILE A 193 4.32 18.02 7.75
CA ILE A 193 5.17 17.28 8.67
C ILE A 193 4.93 15.76 8.57
N GLU A 194 3.68 15.32 8.38
CA GLU A 194 3.39 13.92 8.08
C GLU A 194 4.13 13.46 6.81
N LEU A 195 4.09 14.28 5.74
CA LEU A 195 4.81 14.01 4.51
C LEU A 195 6.33 13.94 4.73
N ALA A 196 6.92 14.81 5.55
CA ALA A 196 8.35 14.78 5.86
C ALA A 196 8.81 13.46 6.49
N PHE A 197 7.96 12.85 7.31
CA PHE A 197 8.22 11.54 7.94
C PHE A 197 7.87 10.34 7.05
N THR A 198 7.24 10.52 5.89
CA THR A 198 6.93 9.41 4.95
C THR A 198 8.14 9.02 4.10
N HIS A 199 8.76 7.88 4.42
CA HIS A 199 9.86 7.33 3.61
C HIS A 199 9.34 6.74 2.28
N PRO A 200 10.09 6.78 1.16
CA PRO A 200 9.62 6.26 -0.14
C PRO A 200 9.35 4.75 -0.15
N SER A 201 10.02 3.98 0.70
CA SER A 201 9.76 2.55 0.85
C SER A 201 8.44 2.26 1.57
N TYR A 202 7.89 3.23 2.30
CA TYR A 202 6.65 3.07 3.03
C TYR A 202 5.46 3.08 2.06
N LYS A 203 5.03 1.88 1.68
CA LYS A 203 3.82 1.67 0.90
C LYS A 203 2.65 1.48 1.84
N ASN A 204 1.52 2.14 1.55
CA ASN A 204 0.25 2.12 2.30
C ASN A 204 0.10 0.95 3.29
N ASP A 205 0.56 1.15 4.53
CA ASP A 205 0.25 0.26 5.63
C ASP A 205 -1.12 0.62 6.18
N PHE A 206 -2.02 -0.35 6.23
CA PHE A 206 -3.38 -0.21 6.79
C PHE A 206 -3.39 -0.12 8.33
N GLY A 207 -2.31 0.40 8.93
CA GLY A 207 -2.12 0.52 10.38
C GLY A 207 -1.85 -0.78 11.13
N THR A 208 -1.98 -1.91 10.43
CA THR A 208 -1.74 -3.26 10.92
C THR A 208 -1.08 -4.07 9.82
N ASN A 209 -0.68 -5.30 10.12
CA ASN A 209 -0.12 -6.19 9.11
C ASN A 209 -1.09 -6.33 7.91
N VAL A 210 -0.58 -5.95 6.74
CA VAL A 210 -1.31 -5.90 5.47
C VAL A 210 -1.92 -7.27 5.12
N ASP A 211 -1.30 -8.37 5.52
CA ASP A 211 -1.80 -9.71 5.21
C ASP A 211 -3.04 -10.08 6.02
N HIS A 212 -3.18 -9.56 7.24
CA HIS A 212 -4.41 -9.71 8.00
C HIS A 212 -5.56 -8.92 7.36
N VAL A 213 -5.28 -7.68 6.94
CA VAL A 213 -6.26 -6.83 6.25
C VAL A 213 -6.69 -7.45 4.92
N LYS A 214 -5.74 -7.92 4.12
CA LYS A 214 -6.02 -8.66 2.88
C LYS A 214 -6.90 -9.86 3.19
N THR A 215 -6.51 -10.72 4.13
CA THR A 215 -7.28 -11.93 4.50
C THR A 215 -8.70 -11.60 4.94
N ALA A 216 -8.89 -10.56 5.76
CA ALA A 216 -10.20 -10.10 6.20
C ALA A 216 -11.04 -9.58 5.02
N LEU A 217 -10.44 -8.80 4.11
CA LEU A 217 -11.10 -8.31 2.90
C LEU A 217 -11.53 -9.46 1.99
N THR A 218 -10.67 -10.46 1.79
CA THR A 218 -10.94 -11.57 0.87
C THR A 218 -12.05 -12.48 1.38
N ASN A 219 -12.12 -12.70 2.69
CA ASN A 219 -13.06 -13.64 3.29
C ASN A 219 -14.39 -12.99 3.67
N CYS A 220 -14.38 -11.72 4.10
CA CYS A 220 -15.53 -11.10 4.75
C CYS A 220 -16.07 -9.84 4.05
N SER A 221 -15.27 -9.15 3.22
CA SER A 221 -15.67 -7.88 2.60
C SER A 221 -16.08 -8.02 1.15
N PHE A 222 -16.98 -7.15 0.66
CA PHE A 222 -17.49 -7.14 -0.71
C PHE A 222 -16.41 -7.25 -1.78
N ARG A 223 -16.71 -8.01 -2.84
CA ARG A 223 -15.87 -8.06 -4.02
C ARG A 223 -15.93 -6.72 -4.76
N ARG A 224 -14.89 -5.91 -4.64
CA ARG A 224 -14.69 -4.74 -5.49
C ARG A 224 -13.77 -5.14 -6.65
N TYR A 225 -14.32 -5.17 -7.86
CA TYR A 225 -13.49 -5.11 -9.07
C TYR A 225 -13.11 -3.65 -9.31
N ALA A 226 -12.24 -3.10 -8.47
CA ALA A 226 -11.53 -1.91 -8.89
C ALA A 226 -10.36 -2.39 -9.77
N PRO A 227 -10.22 -1.91 -11.02
CA PRO A 227 -8.96 -2.09 -11.72
C PRO A 227 -7.89 -1.45 -10.83
N PHE A 228 -7.04 -2.28 -10.24
CA PHE A 228 -5.89 -1.78 -9.49
C PHE A 228 -4.93 -1.16 -10.51
N THR A 229 -5.11 0.12 -10.78
CA THR A 229 -4.10 0.93 -11.44
C THR A 229 -3.01 1.13 -10.41
N GLU A 230 -2.08 0.18 -10.37
CA GLU A 230 -0.78 0.42 -9.77
C GLU A 230 -0.15 1.52 -10.62
N ASN A 231 -0.36 2.78 -10.22
CA ASN A 231 0.43 3.90 -10.70
C ASN A 231 1.83 3.67 -10.13
N ASN A 232 2.54 2.70 -10.70
CA ASN A 232 3.97 2.59 -10.54
C ASN A 232 4.51 3.87 -11.15
N GLU A 233 4.79 4.85 -10.29
CA GLU A 233 5.58 6.02 -10.61
C GLU A 233 6.92 5.52 -11.13
N LYS A 234 6.99 5.25 -12.43
CA LYS A 234 8.22 4.80 -13.08
C LYS A 234 9.14 6.01 -13.10
N LYS A 235 9.93 6.18 -12.05
CA LYS A 235 10.93 7.26 -11.93
C LYS A 235 12.09 7.10 -12.92
N LYS A 236 12.24 5.93 -13.56
CA LYS A 236 13.45 5.56 -14.32
C LYS A 236 13.18 5.39 -15.82
N GLY A 237 14.08 5.96 -16.63
CA GLY A 237 14.20 5.72 -18.06
C GLY A 237 14.13 6.99 -18.90
N PHE A 238 14.93 7.04 -19.97
CA PHE A 238 15.05 8.21 -20.85
C PHE A 238 13.70 8.73 -21.37
N ARG A 239 12.77 7.86 -21.75
CA ARG A 239 11.43 8.27 -22.22
C ARG A 239 10.62 9.00 -21.14
N ASN A 240 10.71 8.56 -19.89
CA ASN A 240 10.01 9.21 -18.80
C ASN A 240 10.68 10.54 -18.44
N LEU A 241 12.02 10.61 -18.48
CA LEU A 241 12.74 11.87 -18.34
C LEU A 241 12.31 12.86 -19.44
N MET A 242 12.34 12.46 -20.70
CA MET A 242 11.88 13.28 -21.83
C MET A 242 10.42 13.71 -21.66
N HIS A 243 9.56 12.82 -21.18
CA HIS A 243 8.16 13.17 -20.91
C HIS A 243 8.03 14.21 -19.79
N ILE A 244 8.78 14.07 -18.68
CA ILE A 244 8.81 15.03 -17.57
C ILE A 244 9.38 16.38 -18.03
N MET A 245 10.47 16.37 -18.80
CA MET A 245 11.09 17.58 -19.34
C MET A 245 10.21 18.28 -20.39
N ALA A 246 9.39 17.52 -21.12
CA ALA A 246 8.43 18.05 -22.09
C ALA A 246 7.12 18.55 -21.45
N GLN A 247 6.83 18.18 -20.20
CA GLN A 247 5.73 18.79 -19.46
C GLN A 247 6.11 20.25 -19.16
N SER A 248 5.46 21.19 -19.85
CA SER A 248 5.59 22.62 -19.54
C SER A 248 5.26 22.85 -18.07
N GLY A 249 6.02 23.72 -17.41
CA GLY A 249 5.81 24.06 -16.01
C GLY A 249 4.36 24.43 -15.74
N SER A 250 3.75 23.79 -14.74
CA SER A 250 2.41 24.15 -14.31
C SER A 250 2.44 25.57 -13.75
N SER A 251 1.56 26.43 -14.23
CA SER A 251 1.41 27.80 -13.74
C SER A 251 0.89 27.86 -12.30
N SER A 252 0.38 26.75 -11.75
CA SER A 252 -0.01 26.64 -10.34
C SER A 252 1.10 25.97 -9.54
N ALA A 253 1.75 26.73 -8.66
CA ALA A 253 2.64 26.23 -7.62
C ALA A 253 1.83 25.47 -6.54
N GLY A 254 1.33 24.28 -6.88
CA GLY A 254 0.60 23.42 -5.97
C GLY A 254 1.49 22.37 -5.31
N LEU A 255 1.08 21.91 -4.11
CA LEU A 255 1.68 20.73 -3.46
C LEU A 255 1.61 19.51 -4.39
N SER A 256 2.71 18.76 -4.50
CA SER A 256 2.74 17.58 -5.36
C SER A 256 1.80 16.50 -4.88
N LYS A 257 1.24 15.74 -5.82
CA LYS A 257 0.51 14.48 -5.56
C LYS A 257 1.41 13.34 -5.06
N ILE A 258 2.73 13.57 -4.98
CA ILE A 258 3.72 12.59 -4.55
C ILE A 258 3.64 12.47 -3.03
N ALA A 259 3.36 11.25 -2.56
CA ALA A 259 3.14 10.94 -1.15
C ALA A 259 4.38 10.36 -0.46
N HIS A 260 5.55 10.97 -0.67
CA HIS A 260 6.80 10.65 0.04
C HIS A 260 7.72 11.86 0.12
N ASN A 261 8.69 11.80 1.03
CA ASN A 261 9.52 12.93 1.44
C ASN A 261 10.66 13.34 0.49
N GLU A 262 10.96 12.62 -0.59
CA GLU A 262 12.12 12.93 -1.49
C GLU A 262 12.15 14.38 -2.01
N ARG A 263 10.99 14.99 -2.27
CA ARG A 263 10.95 16.41 -2.70
C ARG A 263 11.28 17.37 -1.57
N LEU A 264 10.91 17.01 -0.34
CA LEU A 264 11.25 17.77 0.86
C LEU A 264 12.72 17.57 1.19
N GLU A 265 13.25 16.35 1.08
CA GLU A 265 14.69 16.07 1.19
C GLU A 265 15.50 16.96 0.25
N TYR A 266 15.15 16.99 -1.04
CA TYR A 266 15.82 17.84 -2.03
C TYR A 266 15.83 19.33 -1.65
N LEU A 267 14.71 19.86 -1.15
CA LEU A 267 14.65 21.25 -0.69
C LEU A 267 15.44 21.45 0.61
N GLY A 268 15.38 20.47 1.50
CA GLY A 268 16.02 20.48 2.81
C GLY A 268 17.54 20.50 2.72
N ASP A 269 18.11 19.72 1.82
CA ASP A 269 19.55 19.73 1.51
C ASP A 269 20.02 21.16 1.18
N ALA A 270 19.32 21.84 0.26
CA ALA A 270 19.63 23.22 -0.08
C ALA A 270 19.47 24.21 1.11
N VAL A 271 18.47 23.99 1.98
CA VAL A 271 18.26 24.82 3.18
C VAL A 271 19.39 24.61 4.19
N VAL A 272 19.76 23.35 4.48
CA VAL A 272 20.89 23.02 5.37
C VAL A 272 22.17 23.65 4.85
N GLU A 273 22.46 23.49 3.56
CA GLU A 273 23.66 24.05 2.93
C GLU A 273 23.69 25.58 3.05
N LEU A 274 22.56 26.26 2.85
CA LEU A 274 22.47 27.71 2.94
C LEU A 274 22.71 28.20 4.38
N VAL A 275 22.03 27.60 5.36
CA VAL A 275 22.16 27.96 6.78
C VAL A 275 23.60 27.77 7.25
N VAL A 276 24.19 26.61 6.96
CA VAL A 276 25.57 26.30 7.35
C VAL A 276 26.56 27.22 6.64
N SER A 277 26.38 27.48 5.34
CA SER A 277 27.26 28.39 4.58
C SER A 277 27.22 29.81 5.14
N SER A 278 26.02 30.32 5.44
CA SER A 278 25.81 31.64 6.02
C SER A 278 26.50 31.76 7.37
N ARG A 279 26.29 30.79 8.27
CA ARG A 279 26.92 30.77 9.59
C ARG A 279 28.44 30.68 9.51
N LEU A 280 28.99 29.79 8.68
CA LEU A 280 30.43 29.65 8.52
C LEU A 280 31.08 30.94 7.99
N PHE A 281 30.44 31.61 7.04
CA PHE A 281 30.93 32.88 6.48
C PHE A 281 31.09 33.96 7.55
N PHE A 282 30.09 34.12 8.44
CA PHE A 282 30.14 35.15 9.50
C PHE A 282 30.99 34.74 10.71
N ILE A 283 31.06 33.45 11.05
CA ILE A 283 31.81 32.96 12.22
C ILE A 283 33.32 32.89 11.93
N LEU A 284 33.72 32.64 10.68
CA LEU A 284 35.12 32.44 10.28
C LEU A 284 35.57 33.47 9.22
N PRO A 285 35.62 34.78 9.55
CA PRO A 285 35.91 35.83 8.57
C PRO A 285 37.35 35.79 8.01
N HIS A 286 38.25 35.05 8.65
CA HIS A 286 39.66 34.93 8.25
C HIS A 286 39.95 33.70 7.39
N GLN A 287 38.95 32.85 7.12
CA GLN A 287 39.12 31.64 6.33
C GLN A 287 38.82 31.91 4.86
N GLU A 288 39.65 31.34 3.98
CA GLU A 288 39.41 31.37 2.54
C GLU A 288 38.32 30.37 2.14
N GLU A 289 37.78 30.51 0.93
CA GLU A 289 36.70 29.69 0.39
C GLU A 289 36.97 28.18 0.54
N GLY A 290 38.19 27.73 0.24
CA GLY A 290 38.56 26.32 0.34
C GLY A 290 38.42 25.75 1.76
N GLY A 291 38.75 26.55 2.78
CA GLY A 291 38.55 26.20 4.19
C GLY A 291 37.08 26.12 4.53
N LEU A 292 36.30 27.16 4.18
CA LEU A 292 34.86 27.22 4.43
C LEU A 292 34.09 26.06 3.75
N ALA A 293 34.43 25.74 2.50
CA ALA A 293 33.84 24.62 1.77
C ALA A 293 34.16 23.27 2.42
N THR A 294 35.37 23.10 2.94
CA THR A 294 35.76 21.88 3.66
C THR A 294 34.95 21.73 4.95
N TYR A 295 34.80 22.80 5.73
CA TYR A 295 33.97 22.77 6.94
C TYR A 295 32.49 22.50 6.64
N ARG A 296 31.95 23.14 5.60
CA ARG A 296 30.56 22.93 5.18
C ARG A 296 30.33 21.46 4.82
N SER A 297 31.13 20.89 3.93
CA SER A 297 30.99 19.48 3.51
C SER A 297 31.16 18.53 4.69
N ALA A 298 32.06 18.84 5.63
CA ALA A 298 32.25 18.05 6.84
C ALA A 298 31.03 18.10 7.78
N LEU A 299 30.30 19.23 7.86
CA LEU A 299 29.12 19.39 8.71
C LEU A 299 27.86 18.78 8.09
N VAL A 300 27.63 19.04 6.80
CA VAL A 300 26.41 18.65 6.06
C VAL A 300 26.45 17.19 5.61
N GLN A 301 27.56 16.47 5.77
CA GLN A 301 27.62 15.05 5.42
C GLN A 301 26.51 14.22 6.09
N ASN A 302 25.94 13.27 5.36
CA ASN A 302 24.84 12.42 5.84
C ASN A 302 25.17 11.70 7.16
N ARG A 303 26.45 11.36 7.41
CA ARG A 303 26.87 10.72 8.67
C ARG A 303 26.58 11.60 9.89
N ASN A 304 26.80 12.91 9.77
CA ASN A 304 26.54 13.85 10.85
C ASN A 304 25.05 14.13 11.00
N LEU A 305 24.35 14.33 9.89
CA LEU A 305 22.90 14.54 9.90
C LEU A 305 22.16 13.32 10.47
N ALA A 306 22.58 12.10 10.16
CA ALA A 306 22.06 10.89 10.78
C ALA A 306 22.30 10.86 12.29
N ALA A 307 23.49 11.28 12.75
CA ALA A 307 23.80 11.34 14.18
C ALA A 307 22.92 12.39 14.90
N LEU A 308 22.64 13.52 14.27
CA LEU A 308 21.71 14.54 14.77
C LEU A 308 20.27 14.03 14.78
N GLY A 309 19.82 13.41 13.69
CA GLY A 309 18.50 12.79 13.61
C GLY A 309 18.28 11.72 14.67
N LYS A 310 19.34 10.99 15.05
CA LYS A 310 19.29 10.02 16.15
C LYS A 310 19.15 10.69 17.51
N LYS A 311 19.83 11.82 17.75
CA LYS A 311 19.68 12.62 18.98
C LYS A 311 18.28 13.22 19.11
N LEU A 312 17.67 13.60 17.98
CA LEU A 312 16.28 14.07 17.91
C LEU A 312 15.26 12.94 17.87
N HIS A 313 15.70 11.68 17.97
CA HIS A 313 14.82 10.51 17.94
C HIS A 313 13.94 10.40 16.68
N LEU A 314 14.34 11.00 15.55
CA LEU A 314 13.51 11.06 14.33
C LEU A 314 13.09 9.67 13.81
N GLY A 315 13.89 8.65 14.09
CA GLY A 315 13.59 7.26 13.73
C GLY A 315 12.30 6.72 14.36
N ASP A 316 11.86 7.26 15.51
CA ASP A 316 10.67 6.80 16.22
C ASP A 316 9.37 7.29 15.54
N TRP A 317 9.43 8.42 14.82
CA TRP A 317 8.30 8.97 14.04
C TRP A 317 8.38 8.63 12.54
N MET A 318 9.56 8.25 12.04
CA MET A 318 9.75 7.93 10.63
C MET A 318 8.87 6.74 10.22
N MET A 319 8.01 6.96 9.22
CA MET A 319 7.25 5.88 8.61
C MET A 319 8.16 5.12 7.65
N TYR A 320 8.79 4.07 8.17
CA TYR A 320 9.74 3.22 7.45
C TYR A 320 9.18 1.81 7.27
N ALA A 321 9.30 1.24 6.08
CA ALA A 321 8.85 -0.13 5.82
C ALA A 321 9.84 -1.15 6.39
N HIS A 322 9.36 -2.02 7.29
CA HIS A 322 10.09 -3.17 7.82
C HIS A 322 10.22 -4.27 6.75
N GLY A 323 11.09 -4.06 5.75
CA GLY A 323 11.46 -5.09 4.78
C GLY A 323 12.68 -5.87 5.28
N ILE A 324 12.70 -7.19 5.04
CA ILE A 324 13.84 -8.07 5.36
C ILE A 324 15.14 -7.58 4.68
N ASP A 325 15.01 -6.99 3.49
CA ASP A 325 16.13 -6.46 2.69
C ASP A 325 16.46 -4.98 3.00
N LEU A 326 15.67 -4.31 3.83
CA LEU A 326 15.79 -2.89 4.18
C LEU A 326 16.30 -2.68 5.62
N CYS A 327 16.71 -3.74 6.30
CA CYS A 327 17.14 -3.71 7.70
C CYS A 327 18.66 -3.53 7.88
N ASP A 328 19.37 -2.96 6.90
CA ASP A 328 20.76 -2.57 7.11
C ASP A 328 20.82 -1.27 7.94
N GLU A 329 21.68 -1.25 8.98
CA GLU A 329 21.91 -0.06 9.78
C GLU A 329 22.42 1.10 8.93
N GLU A 330 23.23 0.82 7.90
CA GLU A 330 23.77 1.88 7.05
C GLU A 330 22.66 2.56 6.24
N ASP A 331 21.75 1.77 5.68
CA ASP A 331 20.61 2.30 4.93
C ASP A 331 19.64 3.04 5.85
N PHE A 332 19.41 2.53 7.07
CA PHE A 332 18.61 3.25 8.06
C PHE A 332 19.23 4.61 8.43
N ARG A 333 20.56 4.70 8.59
CA ARG A 333 21.26 5.97 8.84
C ARG A 333 21.10 6.93 7.66
N LYS A 334 21.19 6.45 6.42
CA LYS A 334 20.93 7.28 5.23
C LYS A 334 19.50 7.82 5.26
N SER A 335 18.50 6.95 5.47
CA SER A 335 17.09 7.38 5.57
C SER A 335 16.85 8.38 6.70
N LEU A 336 17.57 8.24 7.83
CA LEU A 336 17.47 9.17 8.95
C LEU A 336 18.03 10.56 8.62
N ALA A 337 19.15 10.63 7.90
CA ALA A 337 19.71 11.89 7.39
C ALA A 337 18.75 12.57 6.42
N ASN A 338 18.23 11.83 5.44
CA ASN A 338 17.26 12.33 4.47
C ASN A 338 15.97 12.84 5.15
N THR A 339 15.53 12.16 6.21
CA THR A 339 14.36 12.58 7.00
C THR A 339 14.66 13.86 7.79
N PHE A 340 15.88 14.02 8.31
CA PHE A 340 16.30 15.25 8.96
C PHE A 340 16.22 16.45 7.98
N GLU A 341 16.75 16.30 6.77
CA GLU A 341 16.65 17.32 5.71
C GLU A 341 15.19 17.60 5.35
N ALA A 342 14.38 16.56 5.15
CA ALA A 342 12.96 16.71 4.83
C ALA A 342 12.16 17.43 5.92
N VAL A 343 12.48 17.19 7.20
CA VAL A 343 11.88 17.89 8.34
C VAL A 343 12.30 19.36 8.34
N LEU A 344 13.57 19.66 8.06
CA LEU A 344 14.03 21.04 7.97
C LEU A 344 13.36 21.78 6.80
N ALA A 345 13.16 21.12 5.66
CA ALA A 345 12.39 21.68 4.55
C ALA A 345 10.93 21.94 4.92
N ALA A 346 10.32 21.05 5.69
CA ALA A 346 8.96 21.26 6.20
C ALA A 346 8.90 22.47 7.13
N LEU A 347 9.90 22.65 8.00
CA LEU A 347 10.01 23.83 8.87
C LEU A 347 10.20 25.11 8.05
N TYR A 348 11.08 25.07 7.05
CA TYR A 348 11.34 26.20 6.15
C TYR A 348 10.08 26.64 5.41
N LEU A 349 9.29 25.68 4.90
CA LEU A 349 8.05 25.98 4.19
C LEU A 349 6.92 26.47 5.11
N ASP A 350 6.95 26.14 6.40
CA ASP A 350 5.92 26.52 7.38
C ASP A 350 6.24 27.86 8.06
N ALA A 351 7.51 28.10 8.44
CA ALA A 351 7.94 29.24 9.26
C ALA A 351 9.02 30.13 8.64
N GLY A 352 9.65 29.71 7.53
CA GLY A 352 10.71 30.48 6.85
C GLY A 352 12.13 30.18 7.35
N ILE A 353 13.11 30.86 6.76
CA ILE A 353 14.54 30.58 6.98
C ILE A 353 15.04 30.98 8.38
N GLU A 354 14.45 32.01 8.99
CA GLU A 354 14.85 32.50 10.31
C GLU A 354 14.63 31.43 11.39
N GLU A 355 13.51 30.72 11.30
CA GLU A 355 13.18 29.64 12.23
C GLU A 355 14.08 28.41 12.02
N CYS A 356 14.53 28.16 10.78
CA CYS A 356 15.50 27.10 10.49
C CYS A 356 16.92 27.42 10.97
N ASP A 357 17.28 28.70 11.06
CA ASP A 357 18.60 29.15 11.50
C ASP A 357 18.73 29.21 13.04
N ARG A 358 17.59 29.20 13.75
CA ARG A 358 17.48 29.12 15.21
C ARG A 358 17.83 27.73 15.72
#